data_AF-A0A9K3PM09-F1
#
_entry.id   AF-A0A9K3PM09-F1
#
_cell.length_a   1.000
_cell.length_b   1.000
_cell.length_c   1.000
_cell.angle_alpha   90.00
_cell.angle_beta   90.00
_cell.angle_gamma   90.00
#
_symmetry.space_group_name_H-M   'P 1'
#
loop_
_entity.id
_entity.type
_entity.pdbx_description
1 polymer ?
#
loop_
_entity_poly.entity_id
_entity_poly.type
_entity_poly.pdbx_seq_one_letter_code
_entity_poly.pdbx_strand_id
1 'polypeptide(L)'
;MQLKTSSSAGLSWFAKTRQKIMRRQKLTTPDQRVEDPKVCLGLESIMSYKAALQKFHADLRDDNINNCSWQDHVWLAKCGILRGESVYMAELSDLLHATVQRTRDPHPVTVMILQMATGKTNKDLKLYGRVARHKNVNLCSIWCSWFLSHVPFPLYCDSRRGSPLNHTQRISDKSYAKAIKKVCKSLGITTRHFLHIGRVLGNKESEIMEDDDNLRRTLGNWDPKQNEKAYSNKLPMKIIRQKAGFREAEGLHYNPRVAVIPPTSLTEKVFPCLSDTFHAFTGLSEISPEDDKVTATRFLHFMKVLSEVVIQDAAVIFVEHPNRIHHPLFSSVEVFQSNEFKSYVELMRASLTHATSPYTMHLWKLYCLD
;
A
#
# COMPACT_ATOMS: atom_id res chain seq x y z
N MET A 1 10.75 40.40 25.73
CA MET A 1 11.29 39.33 24.86
C MET A 1 10.89 37.99 25.47
N GLN A 2 9.70 37.47 25.10
CA GLN A 2 9.15 36.20 25.61
C GLN A 2 9.21 35.16 24.49
N LEU A 3 9.94 34.08 24.74
CA LEU A 3 10.03 32.89 23.90
C LEU A 3 8.68 32.15 23.93
N LYS A 4 7.98 32.09 22.80
CA LYS A 4 6.82 31.21 22.59
C LYS A 4 7.34 29.82 22.18
N THR A 5 7.08 28.83 23.03
CA THR A 5 7.39 27.42 22.78
C THR A 5 6.34 26.79 21.85
N SER A 6 6.81 26.10 20.80
CA SER A 6 6.03 25.50 19.73
C SER A 6 5.67 24.03 20.02
N SER A 7 5.03 23.73 21.15
CA SER A 7 4.73 22.34 21.58
C SER A 7 3.26 21.92 21.51
N SER A 8 2.34 22.81 21.10
CA SER A 8 0.89 22.54 21.20
C SER A 8 0.24 21.88 19.99
N ALA A 9 0.91 21.81 18.83
CA ALA A 9 0.31 21.31 17.59
C ALA A 9 0.27 19.76 17.50
N GLY A 10 1.30 19.07 18.00
CA GLY A 10 1.38 17.60 17.92
C GLY A 10 0.39 16.88 18.82
N LEU A 11 0.13 17.40 20.02
CA LEU A 11 -0.79 16.83 21.00
C LEU A 11 -2.28 16.95 20.58
N SER A 12 -2.61 17.91 19.72
CA SER A 12 -3.97 18.17 19.23
C SER A 12 -4.51 17.09 18.29
N TRP A 13 -3.62 16.43 17.54
CA TRP A 13 -3.98 15.36 16.61
C TRP A 13 -4.38 14.08 17.35
N PHE A 14 -3.60 13.68 18.37
CA PHE A 14 -3.80 12.44 19.12
C PHE A 14 -5.05 12.44 20.02
N ALA A 15 -5.41 13.58 20.61
CA ALA A 15 -6.60 13.68 21.47
C ALA A 15 -7.91 13.42 20.71
N LYS A 16 -7.96 13.78 19.40
CA LYS A 16 -9.14 13.57 18.54
C LYS A 16 -9.29 12.13 18.06
N THR A 17 -8.19 11.38 17.94
CA THR A 17 -8.17 9.96 17.57
C THR A 17 -8.70 9.08 18.72
N ARG A 18 -8.34 9.41 19.97
CA ARG A 18 -8.77 8.68 21.18
C ARG A 18 -10.30 8.70 21.40
N GLN A 19 -10.96 9.84 21.14
CA GLN A 19 -12.42 9.98 21.34
C GLN A 19 -13.28 9.25 20.29
N LYS A 20 -12.74 8.98 19.09
CA LYS A 20 -13.50 8.33 18.00
C LYS A 20 -13.48 6.80 18.08
N ILE A 21 -12.43 6.20 18.65
CA ILE A 21 -12.32 4.76 18.87
C ILE A 21 -13.43 4.24 19.80
N MET A 22 -13.86 5.06 20.76
CA MET A 22 -14.84 4.71 21.81
C MET A 22 -16.31 4.71 21.38
N ARG A 23 -16.69 5.30 20.22
CA ARG A 23 -18.11 5.56 19.87
C ARG A 23 -18.77 4.61 18.86
N ARG A 24 -18.11 3.53 18.44
CA ARG A 24 -18.67 2.61 17.43
C ARG A 24 -19.49 1.47 18.04
N GLN A 25 -20.64 1.80 18.64
CA GLN A 25 -21.76 0.86 18.75
C GLN A 25 -23.07 1.62 18.49
N LYS A 26 -23.91 1.03 17.62
CA LYS A 26 -25.27 1.41 17.19
C LYS A 26 -25.38 2.37 16.00
N LEU A 27 -25.78 1.80 14.85
CA LEU A 27 -27.08 2.02 14.20
C LEU A 27 -27.07 1.42 12.78
N THR A 28 -28.08 0.60 12.46
CA THR A 28 -28.35 0.05 11.13
C THR A 28 -29.82 0.24 10.80
N THR A 29 -30.10 0.63 9.55
CA THR A 29 -31.36 0.29 8.86
C THR A 29 -31.03 -0.20 7.44
N PRO A 30 -31.83 -1.11 6.86
CA PRO A 30 -31.55 -1.74 5.58
C PRO A 30 -32.19 -0.96 4.41
N ASP A 31 -31.47 -0.83 3.31
CA ASP A 31 -32.00 -0.32 2.04
C ASP A 31 -31.93 -1.43 0.98
N GLN A 32 -33.07 -1.69 0.33
CA GLN A 32 -33.25 -2.70 -0.70
C GLN A 32 -32.74 -2.17 -2.04
N ARG A 33 -31.94 -2.94 -2.78
CA ARG A 33 -31.69 -2.66 -4.20
C ARG A 33 -31.96 -3.87 -5.06
N VAL A 34 -32.75 -3.58 -6.08
CA VAL A 34 -33.16 -4.39 -7.23
C VAL A 34 -31.92 -4.81 -8.03
N GLU A 35 -31.86 -6.09 -8.38
CA GLU A 35 -30.85 -6.67 -9.28
C GLU A 35 -31.21 -6.40 -10.74
N ASP A 36 -30.22 -6.02 -11.55
CA ASP A 36 -30.36 -5.81 -13.01
C ASP A 36 -29.23 -6.58 -13.74
N PRO A 37 -29.43 -7.06 -14.98
CA PRO A 37 -28.76 -8.23 -15.52
C PRO A 37 -27.27 -8.05 -15.85
N LYS A 38 -26.53 -9.14 -15.64
CA LYS A 38 -25.09 -9.31 -15.89
C LYS A 38 -24.74 -9.04 -17.35
N VAL A 39 -24.02 -7.95 -17.62
CA VAL A 39 -23.32 -7.75 -18.89
C VAL A 39 -22.05 -8.61 -18.87
N CYS A 40 -22.01 -9.66 -19.70
CA CYS A 40 -20.83 -10.46 -19.96
C CYS A 40 -19.74 -9.59 -20.64
N LEU A 41 -18.59 -9.44 -20.00
CA LEU A 41 -17.42 -8.73 -20.53
C LEU A 41 -16.67 -9.65 -21.51
N GLY A 42 -16.80 -9.41 -22.83
CA GLY A 42 -16.20 -10.22 -23.90
C GLY A 42 -14.67 -10.12 -24.05
N LEU A 43 -14.09 -10.95 -24.94
CA LEU A 43 -12.64 -11.07 -25.24
C LEU A 43 -11.97 -9.77 -25.68
N GLU A 44 -12.67 -8.89 -26.38
CA GLU A 44 -12.17 -7.55 -26.75
C GLU A 44 -11.87 -6.68 -25.52
N SER A 45 -12.63 -6.84 -24.44
CA SER A 45 -12.33 -6.19 -23.17
C SER A 45 -11.03 -6.70 -22.58
N ILE A 46 -10.70 -7.99 -22.72
CA ILE A 46 -9.50 -8.61 -22.13
C ILE A 46 -8.23 -8.07 -22.78
N MET A 47 -8.22 -7.97 -24.11
CA MET A 47 -7.09 -7.39 -24.86
C MET A 47 -6.95 -5.89 -24.56
N SER A 48 -8.08 -5.16 -24.48
CA SER A 48 -8.10 -3.78 -24.01
C SER A 48 -7.57 -3.66 -22.57
N TYR A 49 -7.90 -4.60 -21.68
CA TYR A 49 -7.41 -4.64 -20.30
C TYR A 49 -5.93 -5.00 -20.20
N LYS A 50 -5.41 -5.89 -21.05
CA LYS A 50 -3.98 -6.24 -21.08
C LYS A 50 -3.16 -5.06 -21.59
N ALA A 51 -3.59 -4.42 -22.67
CA ALA A 51 -2.98 -3.19 -23.17
C ALA A 51 -3.10 -2.04 -22.16
N ALA A 52 -4.26 -1.90 -21.50
CA ALA A 52 -4.46 -0.97 -20.41
C ALA A 52 -3.56 -1.27 -19.22
N LEU A 53 -3.35 -2.54 -18.84
CA LEU A 53 -2.45 -2.93 -17.75
C LEU A 53 -0.98 -2.69 -18.11
N GLN A 54 -0.58 -2.96 -19.34
CA GLN A 54 0.76 -2.66 -19.84
C GLN A 54 1.01 -1.15 -19.89
N LYS A 55 0.02 -0.38 -20.36
CA LYS A 55 0.01 1.09 -20.30
C LYS A 55 -0.04 1.61 -18.85
N PHE A 56 -0.76 0.93 -17.96
CA PHE A 56 -0.80 1.17 -16.52
C PHE A 56 0.54 0.82 -15.86
N HIS A 57 1.35 -0.07 -16.43
CA HIS A 57 2.70 -0.36 -15.93
C HIS A 57 3.74 0.63 -16.51
N ALA A 58 3.48 1.18 -17.71
CA ALA A 58 4.38 2.09 -18.42
C ALA A 58 4.14 3.59 -18.14
N ASP A 59 2.90 4.06 -18.09
CA ASP A 59 2.50 5.49 -18.11
C ASP A 59 2.21 6.07 -16.72
N LEU A 60 2.33 5.28 -15.66
CA LEU A 60 1.69 5.59 -14.38
C LEU A 60 2.40 6.58 -13.45
N ARG A 61 3.17 7.51 -14.01
CA ARG A 61 3.47 8.78 -13.35
C ARG A 61 3.61 9.87 -14.42
N ASP A 62 2.47 10.31 -14.93
CA ASP A 62 2.30 11.69 -15.42
C ASP A 62 2.97 12.62 -14.39
N ASP A 63 3.81 13.55 -14.86
CA ASP A 63 4.64 14.45 -14.04
C ASP A 63 3.80 15.34 -13.08
N ASN A 64 2.48 15.26 -13.18
CA ASN A 64 1.52 15.97 -12.37
C ASN A 64 1.09 15.16 -11.12
N ILE A 65 1.76 15.45 -9.99
CA ILE A 65 1.50 14.97 -8.61
C ILE A 65 0.02 14.77 -8.26
N ASN A 66 -0.85 15.61 -8.81
CA ASN A 66 -2.26 15.66 -8.46
C ASN A 66 -3.03 14.35 -8.75
N ASN A 67 -2.48 13.46 -9.60
CA ASN A 67 -3.08 12.16 -9.90
C ASN A 67 -2.40 10.96 -9.21
N CYS A 68 -1.18 11.10 -8.68
CA CYS A 68 -0.40 9.99 -8.12
C CYS A 68 -1.13 9.27 -6.96
N SER A 69 -1.77 10.04 -6.06
CA SER A 69 -2.44 9.47 -4.90
C SER A 69 -3.62 8.55 -5.27
N TRP A 70 -4.41 8.94 -6.28
CA TRP A 70 -5.51 8.11 -6.77
C TRP A 70 -5.04 6.87 -7.52
N GLN A 71 -3.87 6.94 -8.15
CA GLN A 71 -3.23 5.79 -8.77
C GLN A 71 -2.74 4.80 -7.70
N ASP A 72 -2.24 5.30 -6.57
CA ASP A 72 -1.84 4.48 -5.41
C ASP A 72 -3.03 3.70 -4.84
N HIS A 73 -4.20 4.33 -4.77
CA HIS A 73 -5.45 3.64 -4.39
C HIS A 73 -5.82 2.53 -5.37
N VAL A 74 -5.62 2.73 -6.68
CA VAL A 74 -5.86 1.68 -7.68
C VAL A 74 -4.87 0.54 -7.48
N TRP A 75 -3.59 0.82 -7.19
CA TRP A 75 -2.58 -0.21 -6.95
C TRP A 75 -2.87 -1.04 -5.71
N LEU A 76 -3.11 -0.39 -4.58
CA LEU A 76 -3.49 -1.08 -3.35
C LEU A 76 -4.74 -1.93 -3.57
N ALA A 77 -5.76 -1.38 -4.25
CA ALA A 77 -6.97 -2.11 -4.55
C ALA A 77 -6.75 -3.28 -5.52
N LYS A 78 -5.91 -3.12 -6.54
CA LYS A 78 -5.62 -4.17 -7.54
C LYS A 78 -4.81 -5.31 -6.93
N CYS A 79 -3.70 -5.00 -6.30
CA CYS A 79 -2.79 -6.00 -5.72
C CYS A 79 -3.45 -6.77 -4.58
N GLY A 80 -4.31 -6.12 -3.78
CA GLY A 80 -5.07 -6.77 -2.72
C GLY A 80 -6.44 -7.33 -3.14
N ILE A 81 -6.84 -7.15 -4.40
CA ILE A 81 -8.18 -7.51 -4.93
C ILE A 81 -9.32 -6.93 -4.05
N LEU A 82 -9.19 -5.65 -3.71
CA LEU A 82 -10.06 -4.93 -2.79
C LEU A 82 -11.16 -4.14 -3.52
N ARG A 83 -12.22 -3.83 -2.77
CA ARG A 83 -13.21 -2.83 -3.19
C ARG A 83 -12.63 -1.45 -2.90
N GLY A 84 -13.08 -0.43 -3.65
CA GLY A 84 -12.76 0.96 -3.36
C GLY A 84 -13.12 1.32 -1.92
N GLU A 85 -14.31 0.90 -1.46
CA GLU A 85 -14.80 1.10 -0.09
C GLU A 85 -13.80 0.64 0.96
N SER A 86 -13.16 -0.51 0.74
CA SER A 86 -12.16 -1.05 1.65
C SER A 86 -10.94 -0.15 1.79
N VAL A 87 -10.60 0.60 0.73
CA VAL A 87 -9.43 1.48 0.69
C VAL A 87 -9.77 2.88 1.21
N TYR A 88 -10.85 3.52 0.74
CA TYR A 88 -11.16 4.90 1.16
C TYR A 88 -11.85 5.01 2.52
N MET A 89 -12.34 3.90 3.09
CA MET A 89 -12.80 3.87 4.48
C MET A 89 -11.70 3.49 5.48
N ALA A 90 -10.52 3.07 5.00
CA ALA A 90 -9.40 2.73 5.85
C ALA A 90 -8.87 3.97 6.58
N GLU A 91 -8.58 3.80 7.86
CA GLU A 91 -7.80 4.74 8.65
C GLU A 91 -6.33 4.30 8.64
N LEU A 92 -5.37 5.21 8.85
CA LEU A 92 -3.95 4.84 8.90
C LEU A 92 -3.67 3.78 9.97
N SER A 93 -4.38 3.84 11.10
CA SER A 93 -4.31 2.86 12.19
C SER A 93 -4.82 1.46 11.82
N ASP A 94 -5.52 1.31 10.69
CA ASP A 94 -5.93 0.00 10.17
C ASP A 94 -4.79 -0.71 9.42
N LEU A 95 -3.66 -0.02 9.19
CA LEU A 95 -2.48 -0.58 8.52
C LEU A 95 -1.53 -1.22 9.53
N LEU A 96 -1.18 -2.46 9.24
CA LEU A 96 -0.26 -3.29 9.99
C LEU A 96 0.76 -3.86 9.00
N HIS A 97 1.81 -4.48 9.53
CA HIS A 97 2.72 -5.26 8.69
C HIS A 97 3.00 -6.64 9.29
N ALA A 98 3.41 -7.53 8.40
CA ALA A 98 4.05 -8.78 8.74
C ALA A 98 5.32 -8.93 7.90
N THR A 99 6.34 -9.51 8.51
CA THR A 99 7.58 -9.86 7.82
C THR A 99 7.63 -11.38 7.72
N VAL A 100 7.73 -11.90 6.49
CA VAL A 100 7.71 -13.34 6.23
C VAL A 100 8.91 -13.72 5.40
N GLN A 101 9.71 -14.67 5.88
CA GLN A 101 10.89 -15.17 5.17
C GLN A 101 10.86 -16.70 5.14
N ARG A 102 10.97 -17.29 3.96
CA ARG A 102 11.24 -18.72 3.79
C ARG A 102 12.73 -18.96 3.99
N THR A 103 13.12 -20.16 4.39
CA THR A 103 14.53 -20.56 4.54
C THR A 103 15.38 -20.29 3.30
N ARG A 104 14.79 -20.43 2.10
CA ARG A 104 15.46 -20.19 0.81
C ARG A 104 15.39 -18.73 0.33
N ASP A 105 14.61 -17.86 0.97
CA ASP A 105 14.55 -16.44 0.61
C ASP A 105 15.82 -15.75 1.15
N PRO A 106 16.57 -15.00 0.34
CA PRO A 106 17.78 -14.33 0.80
C PRO A 106 17.41 -13.04 1.56
N HIS A 107 16.16 -12.55 1.38
CA HIS A 107 15.63 -11.34 1.98
C HIS A 107 14.21 -11.59 2.48
N PRO A 108 13.79 -11.00 3.60
CA PRO A 108 12.42 -11.11 4.08
C PRO A 108 11.42 -10.39 3.17
N VAL A 109 10.19 -10.91 3.10
CA VAL A 109 9.05 -10.23 2.43
C VAL A 109 8.32 -9.36 3.44
N THR A 110 8.27 -8.06 3.17
CA THR A 110 7.37 -7.13 3.87
C THR A 110 5.97 -7.20 3.28
N VAL A 111 4.98 -7.56 4.10
CA VAL A 111 3.56 -7.59 3.75
C VAL A 111 2.83 -6.52 4.53
N MET A 112 2.19 -5.58 3.83
CA MET A 112 1.24 -4.64 4.42
C MET A 112 -0.13 -5.29 4.51
N ILE A 113 -0.72 -5.21 5.69
CA ILE A 113 -2.03 -5.77 6.02
C ILE A 113 -2.96 -4.61 6.37
N LEU A 114 -4.07 -4.49 5.65
CA LEU A 114 -5.11 -3.52 5.92
C LEU A 114 -6.28 -4.24 6.60
N GLN A 115 -6.58 -3.89 7.86
CA GLN A 115 -7.78 -4.36 8.52
C GLN A 115 -9.01 -3.63 7.97
N MET A 116 -9.97 -4.37 7.42
CA MET A 116 -11.13 -3.76 6.76
C MET A 116 -12.24 -3.47 7.77
N ALA A 117 -12.74 -2.23 7.77
CA ALA A 117 -13.79 -1.78 8.68
C ALA A 117 -15.18 -2.38 8.38
N THR A 118 -15.49 -2.66 7.11
CA THR A 118 -16.82 -3.14 6.67
C THR A 118 -16.71 -4.23 5.60
N GLY A 119 -17.61 -5.23 5.68
CA GLY A 119 -17.81 -6.25 4.65
C GLY A 119 -19.29 -6.49 4.40
N LYS A 120 -19.80 -6.12 3.21
CA LYS A 120 -21.23 -6.24 2.84
C LYS A 120 -21.85 -7.64 3.08
N THR A 121 -21.04 -8.70 3.02
CA THR A 121 -21.49 -10.10 3.13
C THR A 121 -21.11 -10.79 4.44
N ASN A 122 -20.35 -10.14 5.32
CA ASN A 122 -19.75 -10.78 6.50
C ASN A 122 -19.82 -9.85 7.70
N LYS A 123 -21.04 -9.57 8.19
CA LYS A 123 -21.29 -8.59 9.27
C LYS A 123 -20.52 -8.90 10.57
N ASP A 124 -20.09 -10.15 10.76
CA ASP A 124 -19.38 -10.61 11.96
C ASP A 124 -17.90 -10.96 11.72
N LEU A 125 -17.34 -10.71 10.53
CA LEU A 125 -15.95 -11.14 10.20
C LEU A 125 -15.01 -9.96 9.98
N LYS A 126 -13.86 -10.02 10.67
CA LYS A 126 -12.68 -9.20 10.32
C LYS A 126 -12.08 -9.72 9.00
N LEU A 127 -12.18 -8.89 7.97
CA LEU A 127 -11.55 -9.09 6.66
C LEU A 127 -10.26 -8.29 6.59
N TYR A 128 -9.33 -8.74 5.74
CA TYR A 128 -8.04 -8.07 5.59
C TYR A 128 -7.69 -7.90 4.13
N GLY A 129 -7.19 -6.72 3.75
CA GLY A 129 -6.42 -6.56 2.53
C GLY A 129 -4.96 -6.93 2.78
N ARG A 130 -4.30 -7.55 1.80
CA ARG A 130 -2.89 -7.95 1.93
C ARG A 130 -2.15 -7.63 0.64
N VAL A 131 -1.03 -6.94 0.76
CA VAL A 131 -0.13 -6.65 -0.37
C VAL A 131 1.32 -6.73 0.11
N ALA A 132 2.21 -7.26 -0.72
CA ALA A 132 3.64 -7.27 -0.44
C ALA A 132 4.36 -6.14 -1.20
N ARG A 133 5.54 -5.75 -0.69
CA ARG A 133 6.43 -4.84 -1.40
C ARG A 133 6.73 -5.41 -2.78
N HIS A 134 6.33 -4.69 -3.83
CA HIS A 134 6.46 -5.16 -5.21
C HIS A 134 7.92 -5.09 -5.68
N LYS A 135 8.42 -6.05 -6.47
CA LYS A 135 9.82 -6.07 -6.96
C LYS A 135 10.21 -4.80 -7.74
N ASN A 136 9.32 -4.33 -8.60
CA ASN A 136 9.41 -3.06 -9.32
C ASN A 136 8.92 -1.92 -8.42
N VAL A 137 9.75 -0.90 -8.19
CA VAL A 137 9.45 0.25 -7.35
C VAL A 137 8.21 1.03 -7.79
N ASN A 138 7.94 1.06 -9.10
CA ASN A 138 6.81 1.80 -9.67
C ASN A 138 5.44 1.19 -9.35
N LEU A 139 5.42 -0.10 -9.02
CA LEU A 139 4.19 -0.86 -8.74
C LEU A 139 4.08 -1.16 -7.23
N CYS A 140 4.95 -0.56 -6.41
CA CYS A 140 5.05 -0.83 -4.99
C CYS A 140 3.98 -0.07 -4.20
N SER A 141 2.88 -0.77 -3.87
CA SER A 141 1.78 -0.20 -3.08
C SER A 141 2.18 0.25 -1.67
N ILE A 142 3.26 -0.30 -1.08
CA ILE A 142 3.73 0.07 0.26
C ILE A 142 4.39 1.45 0.25
N TRP A 143 5.31 1.70 -0.70
CA TRP A 143 5.91 3.02 -0.93
C TRP A 143 4.86 4.07 -1.24
N CYS A 144 3.91 3.72 -2.11
CA CYS A 144 2.78 4.56 -2.48
C CYS A 144 1.92 4.99 -1.27
N SER A 145 1.76 4.15 -0.25
CA SER A 145 1.04 4.53 0.98
C SER A 145 1.66 5.70 1.73
N TRP A 146 2.96 5.98 1.55
CA TRP A 146 3.61 7.15 2.14
C TRP A 146 3.07 8.48 1.60
N PHE A 147 2.76 8.56 0.30
CA PHE A 147 2.14 9.74 -0.30
C PHE A 147 0.82 10.10 0.38
N LEU A 148 0.06 9.10 0.83
CA LEU A 148 -1.19 9.30 1.57
C LEU A 148 -1.00 9.90 2.97
N SER A 149 0.22 9.80 3.52
CA SER A 149 0.58 10.30 4.85
C SER A 149 1.26 11.68 4.85
N HIS A 150 1.95 12.03 3.76
CA HIS A 150 2.87 13.18 3.68
C HIS A 150 2.36 14.34 2.85
N VAL A 151 1.58 14.04 1.81
CA VAL A 151 0.63 15.05 1.35
C VAL A 151 -0.38 15.14 2.50
N PRO A 152 -0.73 16.32 3.01
CA PRO A 152 -1.86 16.38 3.90
C PRO A 152 -3.03 15.66 3.19
N PHE A 153 -4.05 15.24 3.90
CA PHE A 153 -5.21 14.62 3.26
C PHE A 153 -6.01 15.53 2.25
N PRO A 154 -5.72 16.84 1.97
CA PRO A 154 -6.66 17.70 1.27
C PRO A 154 -6.61 17.59 -0.24
N LEU A 155 -5.80 16.71 -0.84
CA LEU A 155 -5.94 16.40 -2.27
C LEU A 155 -7.10 15.42 -2.55
N TYR A 156 -7.77 14.91 -1.50
CA TYR A 156 -8.88 13.97 -1.62
C TYR A 156 -10.28 14.59 -1.51
N CYS A 157 -10.40 15.83 -1.03
CA CYS A 157 -11.67 16.56 -0.96
C CYS A 157 -11.67 17.77 -1.89
N ASP A 158 -12.31 17.58 -3.04
CA ASP A 158 -12.91 18.59 -3.93
C ASP A 158 -12.13 19.91 -4.12
N SER A 159 -11.46 20.04 -5.26
CA SER A 159 -10.88 21.29 -5.78
C SER A 159 -11.95 22.34 -6.17
N ARG A 160 -13.11 22.36 -5.53
CA ARG A 160 -14.12 23.39 -5.73
C ARG A 160 -14.64 23.91 -4.39
N ARG A 161 -14.33 25.19 -4.17
CA ARG A 161 -14.86 26.15 -3.18
C ARG A 161 -14.05 26.18 -1.89
N GLY A 162 -13.54 27.38 -1.59
CA GLY A 162 -12.69 27.70 -0.44
C GLY A 162 -13.37 27.49 0.91
N SER A 163 -13.52 26.23 1.29
CA SER A 163 -13.93 25.79 2.62
C SER A 163 -12.72 25.21 3.34
N PRO A 164 -12.51 25.48 4.64
CA PRO A 164 -11.39 24.93 5.39
C PRO A 164 -11.43 23.40 5.35
N LEU A 165 -10.28 22.83 5.02
CA LEU A 165 -10.08 21.40 4.77
C LEU A 165 -10.50 20.58 6.00
N ASN A 166 -11.59 19.81 5.89
CA ASN A 166 -12.03 18.97 6.99
C ASN A 166 -11.41 17.57 6.88
N HIS A 167 -10.24 17.40 7.50
CA HIS A 167 -9.49 16.12 7.57
C HIS A 167 -10.21 15.00 8.35
N THR A 168 -11.45 15.22 8.79
CA THR A 168 -12.22 14.23 9.57
C THR A 168 -13.38 13.62 8.81
N GLN A 169 -13.66 14.11 7.59
CA GLN A 169 -14.75 13.62 6.75
C GLN A 169 -14.32 12.45 5.87
N ARG A 170 -15.18 11.43 5.83
CA ARG A 170 -14.97 10.25 4.99
C ARG A 170 -15.19 10.59 3.51
N ILE A 171 -14.39 9.98 2.65
CA ILE A 171 -14.59 10.04 1.20
C ILE A 171 -15.91 9.32 0.86
N SER A 172 -16.77 9.96 0.08
CA SER A 172 -18.00 9.33 -0.40
C SER A 172 -17.74 8.44 -1.62
N ASP A 173 -18.59 7.42 -1.82
CA ASP A 173 -18.57 6.55 -3.00
C ASP A 173 -18.57 7.36 -4.31
N LYS A 174 -19.37 8.44 -4.38
CA LYS A 174 -19.47 9.30 -5.57
C LYS A 174 -18.15 10.04 -5.82
N SER A 175 -17.52 10.58 -4.77
CA SER A 175 -16.23 11.28 -4.88
C SER A 175 -15.13 10.33 -5.32
N TYR A 176 -15.05 9.15 -4.70
CA TYR A 176 -14.08 8.13 -5.07
C TYR A 176 -14.27 7.67 -6.51
N ALA A 177 -15.49 7.28 -6.90
CA ALA A 177 -15.78 6.82 -8.26
C ALA A 177 -15.45 7.88 -9.32
N LYS A 178 -15.71 9.16 -9.03
CA LYS A 178 -15.36 10.28 -9.92
C LYS A 178 -13.84 10.42 -10.08
N ALA A 179 -13.07 10.27 -9.00
CA ALA A 179 -11.61 10.32 -9.05
C ALA A 179 -11.04 9.14 -9.83
N ILE A 180 -11.47 7.91 -9.53
CA ILE A 180 -11.06 6.72 -10.29
C ILE A 180 -11.44 6.83 -11.76
N LYS A 181 -12.63 7.36 -12.09
CA LYS A 181 -13.03 7.61 -13.48
C LYS A 181 -12.05 8.52 -14.22
N LYS A 182 -11.51 9.56 -13.56
CA LYS A 182 -10.49 10.44 -14.17
C LYS A 182 -9.20 9.68 -14.44
N VAL A 183 -8.73 8.89 -13.46
CA VAL A 183 -7.53 8.04 -13.62
C VAL A 183 -7.72 7.02 -14.74
N CYS A 184 -8.86 6.34 -14.79
CA CYS A 184 -9.17 5.42 -15.88
C CYS A 184 -9.19 6.14 -17.23
N LYS A 185 -9.77 7.34 -17.32
CA LYS A 185 -9.80 8.13 -18.56
C LYS A 185 -8.39 8.53 -19.01
N SER A 186 -7.52 9.02 -18.11
CA SER A 186 -6.15 9.40 -18.46
C SER A 186 -5.32 8.21 -18.92
N LEU A 187 -5.59 7.02 -18.37
CA LEU A 187 -4.90 5.78 -18.71
C LEU A 187 -5.55 5.02 -19.89
N GLY A 188 -6.61 5.56 -20.49
CA GLY A 188 -7.33 4.90 -21.59
C GLY A 188 -8.08 3.63 -21.20
N ILE A 189 -8.43 3.47 -19.92
CA ILE A 189 -9.16 2.31 -19.38
C ILE A 189 -10.66 2.53 -19.52
N THR A 190 -11.29 1.75 -20.40
CA THR A 190 -12.75 1.76 -20.56
C THR A 190 -13.40 0.82 -19.55
N THR A 191 -14.05 1.38 -18.53
CA THR A 191 -14.77 0.61 -17.51
C THR A 191 -15.95 1.39 -16.94
N ARG A 192 -16.91 0.68 -16.36
CA ARG A 192 -18.04 1.24 -15.59
C ARG A 192 -17.93 0.93 -14.09
N HIS A 193 -16.96 0.10 -13.69
CA HIS A 193 -16.86 -0.46 -12.34
C HIS A 193 -15.88 0.30 -11.44
N PHE A 194 -15.99 1.62 -11.35
CA PHE A 194 -15.01 2.47 -10.65
C PHE A 194 -14.84 2.13 -9.16
N LEU A 195 -15.93 1.80 -8.44
CA LEU A 195 -15.88 1.38 -7.02
C LEU A 195 -15.32 -0.04 -6.82
N HIS A 196 -15.25 -0.83 -7.88
CA HIS A 196 -14.82 -2.23 -7.84
C HIS A 196 -13.61 -2.46 -8.74
N ILE A 197 -12.89 -1.39 -9.11
CA ILE A 197 -11.81 -1.45 -10.09
C ILE A 197 -10.70 -2.42 -9.66
N GLY A 198 -10.35 -2.42 -8.37
CA GLY A 198 -9.36 -3.36 -7.81
C GLY A 198 -9.80 -4.82 -7.93
N ARG A 199 -11.09 -5.11 -7.69
CA ARG A 199 -11.63 -6.46 -7.89
C ARG A 199 -11.69 -6.86 -9.35
N VAL A 200 -12.08 -5.95 -10.25
CA VAL A 200 -12.17 -6.25 -11.68
C VAL A 200 -10.77 -6.48 -12.26
N LEU A 201 -9.87 -5.51 -12.09
CA LEU A 201 -8.52 -5.58 -12.64
C LEU A 201 -7.67 -6.66 -11.97
N GLY A 202 -7.72 -6.73 -10.63
CA GLY A 202 -6.95 -7.72 -9.87
C GLY A 202 -7.36 -9.15 -10.20
N ASN A 203 -8.65 -9.40 -10.39
CA ASN A 203 -9.16 -10.71 -10.79
C ASN A 203 -8.77 -11.04 -12.23
N LYS A 204 -8.99 -10.10 -13.17
CA LYS A 204 -8.66 -10.30 -14.59
C LYS A 204 -7.18 -10.54 -14.81
N GLU A 205 -6.32 -9.77 -14.14
CA GLU A 205 -4.87 -9.96 -14.18
C GLU A 205 -4.50 -11.36 -13.68
N SER A 206 -5.10 -11.83 -12.58
CA SER A 206 -4.82 -13.17 -12.07
C SER A 206 -5.31 -14.28 -12.99
N GLU A 207 -6.42 -14.10 -13.70
CA GLU A 207 -6.87 -15.04 -14.73
C GLU A 207 -5.88 -15.12 -15.89
N ILE A 208 -5.39 -13.96 -16.37
CA ILE A 208 -4.40 -13.89 -17.45
C ILE A 208 -3.07 -14.53 -17.03
N MET A 209 -2.71 -14.38 -15.75
CA MET A 209 -1.47 -14.91 -15.18
C MET A 209 -1.62 -16.34 -14.62
N GLU A 210 -2.79 -16.96 -14.81
CA GLU A 210 -3.11 -18.33 -14.38
C GLU A 210 -2.84 -18.56 -12.87
N ASP A 211 -3.15 -17.56 -12.05
CA ASP A 211 -3.04 -17.71 -10.59
C ASP A 211 -4.10 -18.69 -10.08
N ASP A 212 -3.73 -19.42 -9.02
CA ASP A 212 -4.61 -20.37 -8.35
C ASP A 212 -5.94 -19.71 -7.91
N ASP A 213 -7.04 -20.28 -8.38
CA ASP A 213 -8.38 -19.75 -8.19
C ASP A 213 -8.80 -19.72 -6.71
N ASN A 214 -8.36 -20.70 -5.91
CA ASN A 214 -8.63 -20.72 -4.47
C ASN A 214 -7.84 -19.61 -3.76
N LEU A 215 -6.54 -19.48 -4.02
CA LEU A 215 -5.72 -18.42 -3.46
C LEU A 215 -6.21 -17.02 -3.86
N ARG A 216 -6.67 -16.87 -5.11
CA ARG A 216 -7.32 -15.64 -5.59
C ARG A 216 -8.57 -15.31 -4.82
N ARG A 217 -9.44 -16.30 -4.57
CA ARG A 217 -10.65 -16.11 -3.75
C ARG A 217 -10.31 -15.72 -2.32
N THR A 218 -9.33 -16.39 -1.69
CA THR A 218 -8.85 -16.06 -0.34
C THR A 218 -8.28 -14.64 -0.27
N LEU A 219 -7.46 -14.24 -1.25
CA LEU A 219 -6.86 -12.89 -1.30
C LEU A 219 -7.95 -11.80 -1.38
N GLY A 220 -8.94 -11.97 -2.27
CA GLY A 220 -10.04 -11.02 -2.46
C GLY A 220 -11.15 -11.07 -1.40
N ASN A 221 -11.02 -11.94 -0.40
CA ASN A 221 -12.00 -12.19 0.67
C ASN A 221 -13.39 -12.62 0.12
N TRP A 222 -13.41 -13.50 -0.87
CA TRP A 222 -14.65 -14.09 -1.37
C TRP A 222 -15.01 -15.34 -0.58
N ASP A 223 -16.22 -15.36 -0.03
CA ASP A 223 -16.82 -16.50 0.68
C ASP A 223 -15.90 -17.18 1.72
N PRO A 224 -15.50 -16.47 2.80
CA PRO A 224 -14.60 -17.03 3.79
C PRO A 224 -15.27 -18.20 4.53
N LYS A 225 -14.66 -19.39 4.43
CA LYS A 225 -15.14 -20.63 5.07
C LYS A 225 -14.92 -20.60 6.59
N GLN A 226 -15.69 -21.38 7.37
CA GLN A 226 -15.60 -21.37 8.84
C GLN A 226 -14.21 -21.68 9.42
N ASN A 227 -13.45 -22.57 8.79
CA ASN A 227 -12.06 -22.84 9.17
C ASN A 227 -11.14 -21.61 9.01
N GLU A 228 -11.35 -20.81 7.95
CA GLU A 228 -10.66 -19.53 7.75
C GLU A 228 -11.11 -18.45 8.76
N LYS A 229 -12.25 -18.65 9.43
CA LYS A 229 -12.78 -17.74 10.47
C LYS A 229 -12.10 -17.97 11.82
N ALA A 230 -11.77 -19.22 12.16
CA ALA A 230 -11.34 -19.60 13.51
C ALA A 230 -9.84 -19.95 13.63
N TYR A 231 -9.17 -20.44 12.57
CA TYR A 231 -7.86 -21.10 12.72
C TYR A 231 -6.76 -20.67 11.72
N SER A 232 -7.05 -19.76 10.78
CA SER A 232 -6.07 -19.35 9.76
C SER A 232 -5.58 -17.92 9.96
N ASN A 233 -4.26 -17.70 9.85
CA ASN A 233 -3.62 -16.38 9.86
C ASN A 233 -3.81 -15.59 8.54
N LYS A 234 -4.58 -16.12 7.58
CA LYS A 234 -5.08 -15.41 6.38
C LYS A 234 -4.01 -14.76 5.48
N LEU A 235 -2.82 -15.34 5.36
CA LEU A 235 -1.77 -14.88 4.44
C LEU A 235 -1.54 -15.90 3.31
N PRO A 236 -2.28 -15.84 2.18
CA PRO A 236 -2.05 -16.70 1.02
C PRO A 236 -0.75 -16.27 0.31
N MET A 237 0.40 -16.62 0.90
CA MET A 237 1.71 -16.05 0.53
C MET A 237 2.12 -16.31 -0.92
N LYS A 238 1.69 -17.42 -1.52
CA LYS A 238 1.99 -17.73 -2.93
C LYS A 238 1.42 -16.64 -3.85
N ILE A 239 0.12 -16.34 -3.76
CA ILE A 239 -0.48 -15.29 -4.60
C ILE A 239 -0.04 -13.88 -4.19
N ILE A 240 0.23 -13.63 -2.91
CA ILE A 240 0.78 -12.33 -2.46
C ILE A 240 2.14 -12.06 -3.14
N ARG A 241 3.02 -13.07 -3.18
CA ARG A 241 4.33 -12.99 -3.86
C ARG A 241 4.18 -12.83 -5.36
N GLN A 242 3.28 -13.59 -5.99
CA GLN A 242 2.97 -13.47 -7.41
C GLN A 242 2.44 -12.07 -7.79
N LYS A 243 1.56 -11.49 -6.96
CA LYS A 243 1.05 -10.11 -7.13
C LYS A 243 2.10 -9.03 -6.88
N ALA A 244 3.15 -9.34 -6.12
CA ALA A 244 4.32 -8.49 -5.93
C ALA A 244 5.41 -8.70 -6.99
N GLY A 245 5.15 -9.52 -8.02
CA GLY A 245 6.04 -9.75 -9.16
C GLY A 245 7.06 -10.89 -8.96
N PHE A 246 7.04 -11.58 -7.82
CA PHE A 246 7.89 -12.74 -7.54
C PHE A 246 7.21 -14.01 -8.05
N ARG A 247 7.36 -14.29 -9.34
CA ARG A 247 6.79 -15.48 -10.01
C ARG A 247 7.82 -16.54 -10.36
N GLU A 248 9.08 -16.13 -10.55
CA GLU A 248 10.21 -17.02 -10.81
C GLU A 248 10.59 -17.81 -9.56
N ALA A 249 11.31 -18.92 -9.75
CA ALA A 249 11.86 -19.76 -8.69
C ALA A 249 10.85 -20.04 -7.56
N GLU A 250 9.63 -20.45 -7.93
CA GLU A 250 8.55 -20.76 -6.98
C GLU A 250 8.14 -19.59 -6.05
N GLY A 251 8.34 -18.36 -6.52
CA GLY A 251 8.03 -17.14 -5.79
C GLY A 251 9.01 -16.84 -4.66
N LEU A 252 10.25 -17.35 -4.75
CA LEU A 252 11.31 -16.93 -3.84
C LEU A 252 11.55 -15.42 -3.95
N HIS A 253 11.78 -14.79 -2.81
CA HIS A 253 11.85 -13.35 -2.69
C HIS A 253 13.29 -12.87 -2.77
N TYR A 254 13.63 -12.24 -3.90
CA TYR A 254 14.88 -11.49 -4.05
C TYR A 254 14.56 -10.06 -4.47
N ASN A 255 14.93 -9.10 -3.64
CA ASN A 255 14.75 -7.68 -3.93
C ASN A 255 16.00 -6.92 -3.48
N PRO A 256 16.88 -6.50 -4.41
CA PRO A 256 18.18 -5.91 -4.06
C PRO A 256 18.06 -4.61 -3.27
N ARG A 257 16.90 -3.95 -3.34
CA ARG A 257 16.58 -2.74 -2.56
C ARG A 257 16.48 -2.99 -1.07
N VAL A 258 16.21 -4.23 -0.67
CA VAL A 258 16.13 -4.63 0.74
C VAL A 258 17.53 -4.84 1.33
N ALA A 259 18.52 -5.17 0.50
CA ALA A 259 19.89 -5.44 0.95
C ALA A 259 20.61 -4.19 1.50
N VAL A 260 20.23 -3.01 1.02
CA VAL A 260 20.86 -1.74 1.40
C VAL A 260 20.07 -1.13 2.56
N ILE A 261 20.56 -1.34 3.77
CA ILE A 261 19.92 -0.84 4.99
C ILE A 261 20.13 0.68 5.08
N PRO A 262 19.06 1.50 5.15
CA PRO A 262 19.20 2.95 5.30
C PRO A 262 19.71 3.34 6.70
N PRO A 263 20.57 4.36 6.81
CA PRO A 263 20.95 4.93 8.10
C PRO A 263 19.74 5.38 8.93
N THR A 264 19.78 5.15 10.25
CA THR A 264 18.70 5.55 11.17
C THR A 264 18.43 7.05 11.13
N SER A 265 19.48 7.86 11.00
CA SER A 265 19.43 9.31 10.79
C SER A 265 18.59 9.75 9.58
N LEU A 266 18.46 8.92 8.55
CA LEU A 266 17.55 9.18 7.43
C LEU A 266 16.13 8.70 7.72
N THR A 267 15.96 7.51 8.29
CA THR A 267 14.63 6.93 8.52
C THR A 267 13.84 7.67 9.60
N GLU A 268 14.51 8.26 10.59
CA GLU A 268 13.90 9.11 11.62
C GLU A 268 13.42 10.47 11.07
N LYS A 269 14.01 10.96 9.98
CA LYS A 269 13.58 12.19 9.30
C LYS A 269 12.33 11.99 8.43
N VAL A 270 11.94 10.74 8.16
CA VAL A 270 10.73 10.45 7.37
C VAL A 270 9.47 10.78 8.14
N PHE A 271 9.36 10.37 9.41
CA PHE A 271 8.22 10.69 10.26
C PHE A 271 8.74 11.40 11.53
N PRO A 272 8.76 12.74 11.55
CA PRO A 272 9.18 13.48 12.74
C PRO A 272 8.41 13.01 13.98
N CYS A 273 9.13 12.84 15.10
CA CYS A 273 8.61 12.35 16.38
C CYS A 273 8.20 10.87 16.43
N LEU A 274 8.37 10.07 15.37
CA LEU A 274 8.03 8.64 15.41
C LEU A 274 8.86 7.88 16.46
N SER A 275 10.17 8.16 16.55
CA SER A 275 11.07 7.51 17.52
C SER A 275 10.65 7.84 18.96
N ASP A 276 10.43 9.11 19.27
CA ASP A 276 9.97 9.58 20.58
C ASP A 276 8.59 9.01 20.93
N THR A 277 7.66 9.00 19.97
CA THR A 277 6.32 8.44 20.16
C THR A 277 6.39 6.94 20.41
N PHE A 278 7.23 6.22 19.68
CA PHE A 278 7.43 4.79 19.88
C PHE A 278 7.98 4.52 21.28
N HIS A 279 9.04 5.20 21.71
CA HIS A 279 9.62 5.04 23.05
C HIS A 279 8.65 5.41 24.17
N ALA A 280 7.94 6.53 24.04
CA ALA A 280 6.93 6.92 25.00
C ALA A 280 5.82 5.87 25.09
N PHE A 281 5.37 5.33 23.95
CA PHE A 281 4.29 4.33 23.93
C PHE A 281 4.72 2.98 24.50
N THR A 282 5.95 2.52 24.20
CA THR A 282 6.48 1.25 24.72
C THR A 282 6.89 1.35 26.19
N GLY A 283 7.47 2.47 26.63
CA GLY A 283 7.80 2.70 28.04
C GLY A 283 6.57 2.77 28.95
N LEU A 284 5.43 3.23 28.42
CA LEU A 284 4.12 3.18 29.11
C LEU A 284 3.46 1.79 29.08
N SER A 285 4.00 0.82 28.33
CA SER A 285 3.46 -0.54 28.21
C SER A 285 3.94 -1.46 29.32
N GLU A 286 5.10 -1.19 29.94
CA GLU A 286 5.62 -1.97 31.07
C GLU A 286 4.82 -1.73 32.37
N ILE A 287 4.05 -0.63 32.42
CA ILE A 287 3.34 -0.17 33.62
C ILE A 287 1.89 -0.67 33.69
N SER A 288 1.30 -1.12 32.57
CA SER A 288 -0.09 -1.61 32.53
C SER A 288 -0.29 -2.59 31.35
N PRO A 289 -0.49 -3.89 31.63
CA PRO A 289 -0.64 -4.94 30.62
C PRO A 289 -2.08 -5.05 30.11
N GLU A 290 -2.69 -3.94 29.69
CA GLU A 290 -3.99 -3.97 29.01
C GLU A 290 -3.85 -4.25 27.51
N ASP A 291 -4.70 -5.15 26.99
CA ASP A 291 -4.82 -5.55 25.58
C ASP A 291 -5.07 -4.36 24.60
N ASP A 292 -5.48 -3.21 25.12
CA ASP A 292 -5.90 -2.02 24.36
C ASP A 292 -4.76 -1.33 23.58
N LYS A 293 -3.49 -1.68 23.85
CA LYS A 293 -2.33 -1.03 23.20
C LYS A 293 -1.78 -1.78 21.99
N VAL A 294 -2.20 -3.03 21.74
CA VAL A 294 -1.60 -3.89 20.69
C VAL A 294 -1.71 -3.26 19.30
N THR A 295 -2.88 -2.75 18.91
CA THR A 295 -3.08 -2.15 17.57
C THR A 295 -2.19 -0.94 17.35
N ALA A 296 -2.07 -0.05 18.34
CA ALA A 296 -1.24 1.14 18.25
C ALA A 296 0.25 0.77 18.18
N THR A 297 0.73 -0.18 19.00
CA THR A 297 2.10 -0.70 18.91
C THR A 297 2.38 -1.27 17.52
N ARG A 298 1.48 -2.09 16.97
CA ARG A 298 1.65 -2.69 15.64
C ARG A 298 1.65 -1.64 14.52
N PHE A 299 0.82 -0.61 14.62
CA PHE A 299 0.83 0.53 13.71
C PHE A 299 2.17 1.29 13.78
N LEU A 300 2.66 1.60 14.98
CA LEU A 300 3.95 2.30 15.14
C LEU A 300 5.13 1.49 14.59
N HIS A 301 5.12 0.17 14.77
CA HIS A 301 6.10 -0.70 14.11
C HIS A 301 5.96 -0.67 12.58
N PHE A 302 4.74 -0.66 12.04
CA PHE A 302 4.54 -0.50 10.60
C PHE A 302 5.09 0.84 10.10
N MET A 303 4.91 1.94 10.83
CA MET A 303 5.46 3.25 10.47
C MET A 303 6.99 3.23 10.41
N LYS A 304 7.67 2.51 11.32
CA LYS A 304 9.13 2.32 11.25
C LYS A 304 9.56 1.58 9.98
N VAL A 305 8.88 0.47 9.66
CA VAL A 305 9.13 -0.29 8.43
C VAL A 305 8.83 0.56 7.19
N LEU A 306 7.78 1.38 7.23
CA LEU A 306 7.43 2.30 6.15
C LEU A 306 8.53 3.35 5.95
N SER A 307 9.13 3.91 7.00
CA SER A 307 10.29 4.82 6.87
C SER A 307 11.45 4.19 6.10
N GLU A 308 11.78 2.93 6.39
CA GLU A 308 12.86 2.22 5.69
C GLU A 308 12.52 2.01 4.21
N VAL A 309 11.30 1.52 3.93
CA VAL A 309 10.83 1.34 2.55
C VAL A 309 10.83 2.67 1.80
N VAL A 310 10.52 3.78 2.48
CA VAL A 310 10.52 5.12 1.89
C VAL A 310 11.91 5.55 1.44
N ILE A 311 12.90 5.46 2.32
CA ILE A 311 14.27 5.84 1.96
C ILE A 311 14.81 4.93 0.85
N GLN A 312 14.58 3.61 0.95
CA GLN A 312 15.02 2.64 -0.06
C GLN A 312 14.38 2.88 -1.43
N ASP A 313 13.06 3.02 -1.49
CA ASP A 313 12.32 3.16 -2.75
C ASP A 313 12.55 4.55 -3.38
N ALA A 314 12.69 5.61 -2.57
CA ALA A 314 13.14 6.91 -3.05
C ALA A 314 14.50 6.83 -3.73
N ALA A 315 15.48 6.17 -3.09
CA ALA A 315 16.82 6.03 -3.66
C ALA A 315 16.80 5.28 -5.00
N VAL A 316 15.95 4.27 -5.14
CA VAL A 316 15.80 3.54 -6.41
C VAL A 316 15.19 4.42 -7.49
N ILE A 317 14.21 5.27 -7.15
CA ILE A 317 13.68 6.25 -8.10
C ILE A 317 14.80 7.18 -8.59
N PHE A 318 15.71 7.62 -7.73
CA PHE A 318 16.86 8.45 -8.12
C PHE A 318 17.83 7.71 -9.06
N VAL A 319 17.97 6.39 -8.91
CA VAL A 319 18.86 5.57 -9.73
C VAL A 319 18.22 5.18 -11.07
N GLU A 320 17.06 4.54 -11.04
CA GLU A 320 16.41 3.94 -12.21
C GLU A 320 15.54 4.93 -12.99
N HIS A 321 15.12 6.03 -12.36
CA HIS A 321 14.18 7.01 -12.92
C HIS A 321 14.62 8.47 -12.68
N PRO A 322 15.82 8.88 -13.14
CA PRO A 322 16.38 10.20 -12.87
C PRO A 322 15.48 11.35 -13.32
N ASN A 323 14.68 11.19 -14.39
CA ASN A 323 13.73 12.20 -14.85
C ASN A 323 12.68 12.57 -13.78
N ARG A 324 12.45 11.71 -12.78
CA ARG A 324 11.44 11.90 -11.73
C ARG A 324 11.96 12.61 -10.50
N ILE A 325 13.26 12.87 -10.38
CA ILE A 325 13.83 13.52 -9.18
C ILE A 325 13.37 14.98 -9.04
N HIS A 326 12.98 15.62 -10.14
CA HIS A 326 12.49 17.00 -10.17
C HIS A 326 11.05 17.14 -9.66
N HIS A 327 10.39 16.01 -9.38
CA HIS A 327 9.04 15.99 -8.88
C HIS A 327 8.95 16.71 -7.52
N PRO A 328 7.94 17.58 -7.28
CA PRO A 328 7.89 18.43 -6.09
C PRO A 328 7.96 17.69 -4.74
N LEU A 329 7.58 16.40 -4.69
CA LEU A 329 7.80 15.55 -3.52
C LEU A 329 9.26 15.56 -3.06
N PHE A 330 10.20 15.37 -3.98
CA PHE A 330 11.61 15.25 -3.63
C PHE A 330 12.23 16.58 -3.28
N SER A 331 11.71 17.70 -3.80
CA SER A 331 12.12 19.05 -3.40
C SER A 331 11.47 19.54 -2.11
N SER A 332 10.28 19.04 -1.76
CA SER A 332 9.50 19.52 -0.59
C SER A 332 9.85 18.81 0.72
N VAL A 333 10.44 17.62 0.66
CA VAL A 333 10.80 16.84 1.84
C VAL A 333 12.30 16.87 2.05
N GLU A 334 12.73 17.51 3.14
CA GLU A 334 14.13 17.84 3.43
C GLU A 334 15.06 16.62 3.42
N VAL A 335 14.58 15.46 3.88
CA VAL A 335 15.39 14.24 3.95
C VAL A 335 16.01 13.88 2.60
N PHE A 336 15.29 14.11 1.49
CA PHE A 336 15.76 13.79 0.14
C PHE A 336 16.72 14.84 -0.44
N GLN A 337 16.85 16.00 0.19
CA GLN A 337 17.80 17.04 -0.18
C GLN A 337 19.15 16.88 0.53
N SER A 338 19.18 16.09 1.61
CA SER A 338 20.36 15.90 2.45
C SER A 338 21.51 15.22 1.71
N ASN A 339 22.76 15.60 2.04
CA ASN A 339 23.96 14.94 1.49
C ASN A 339 24.04 13.47 1.91
N GLU A 340 23.56 13.15 3.10
CA GLU A 340 23.48 11.78 3.60
C GLU A 340 22.57 10.90 2.71
N PHE A 341 21.42 11.41 2.29
CA PHE A 341 20.56 10.69 1.35
C PHE A 341 21.23 10.53 -0.02
N LYS A 342 21.93 11.56 -0.53
CA LYS A 342 22.69 11.46 -1.80
C LYS A 342 23.78 10.39 -1.72
N SER A 343 24.52 10.31 -0.61
CA SER A 343 25.49 9.23 -0.38
C SER A 343 24.81 7.85 -0.34
N TYR A 344 23.64 7.76 0.29
CA TYR A 344 22.84 6.54 0.31
C TYR A 344 22.35 6.13 -1.08
N VAL A 345 22.00 7.08 -1.95
CA VAL A 345 21.64 6.82 -3.36
C VAL A 345 22.78 6.15 -4.11
N GLU A 346 24.04 6.56 -3.89
CA GLU A 346 25.19 5.92 -4.53
C GLU A 346 25.43 4.49 -4.02
N LEU A 347 25.21 4.21 -2.73
CA LEU A 347 25.22 2.84 -2.20
C LEU A 347 24.12 1.98 -2.82
N MET A 348 22.92 2.53 -2.98
CA MET A 348 21.81 1.88 -3.66
C MET A 348 22.14 1.59 -5.13
N ARG A 349 22.73 2.56 -5.84
CA ARG A 349 23.17 2.40 -7.23
C ARG A 349 24.15 1.23 -7.36
N ALA A 350 25.18 1.19 -6.53
CA ALA A 350 26.15 0.09 -6.54
C ALA A 350 25.47 -1.27 -6.30
N SER A 351 24.56 -1.35 -5.33
CA SER A 351 23.79 -2.58 -5.07
C SER A 351 22.97 -3.02 -6.28
N LEU A 352 22.25 -2.09 -6.93
CA LEU A 352 21.42 -2.39 -8.10
C LEU A 352 22.26 -2.80 -9.33
N THR A 353 23.39 -2.15 -9.58
CA THR A 353 24.27 -2.47 -10.72
C THR A 353 24.87 -3.87 -10.62
N HIS A 354 25.18 -4.33 -9.40
CA HIS A 354 25.77 -5.65 -9.16
C HIS A 354 24.73 -6.72 -8.77
N ALA A 355 23.45 -6.35 -8.69
CA ALA A 355 22.38 -7.25 -8.28
C ALA A 355 22.14 -8.34 -9.34
N THR A 356 22.65 -9.54 -9.09
CA THR A 356 22.25 -10.74 -9.82
C THR A 356 21.33 -11.57 -8.94
N SER A 357 20.15 -11.91 -9.45
CA SER A 357 19.25 -12.82 -8.74
C SER A 357 19.97 -14.14 -8.48
N PRO A 358 19.99 -14.67 -7.24
CA PRO A 358 20.60 -15.98 -6.98
C PRO A 358 19.86 -17.12 -7.71
N TYR A 359 18.69 -16.82 -8.27
CA TYR A 359 17.83 -17.78 -8.93
C TYR A 359 18.01 -17.83 -10.46
N THR A 360 18.57 -16.78 -11.08
CA THR A 360 18.87 -16.79 -12.52
C THR A 360 20.09 -17.64 -12.85
N MET A 361 21.01 -17.86 -11.89
CA MET A 361 22.18 -18.72 -12.06
C MET A 361 21.87 -20.22 -12.10
N HIS A 362 20.71 -20.67 -11.62
CA HIS A 362 20.38 -22.10 -11.59
C HIS A 362 19.97 -22.66 -12.96
N LEU A 363 19.50 -21.81 -13.87
CA LEU A 363 19.19 -22.23 -15.25
C LEU A 363 20.45 -22.51 -16.05
N TRP A 364 21.50 -21.69 -15.93
CA TRP A 364 22.74 -21.86 -16.71
C TRP A 364 23.54 -23.11 -16.36
N LYS A 365 23.55 -23.54 -15.08
CA LYS A 365 24.27 -24.76 -14.68
C LYS A 365 23.58 -26.06 -15.11
N LEU A 366 22.29 -26.02 -15.42
CA LEU A 366 21.56 -27.19 -15.95
C LEU A 366 21.67 -27.33 -17.47
N TYR A 367 22.09 -26.29 -18.20
CA TYR A 367 22.26 -26.32 -19.67
C TYR A 367 23.74 -26.30 -20.13
N CYS A 368 24.71 -26.26 -19.20
CA CYS A 368 26.14 -26.29 -19.51
C CYS A 368 26.87 -27.48 -18.89
N LEU A 369 26.12 -28.53 -18.53
CA LEU A 369 26.63 -29.86 -18.22
C LEU A 369 25.96 -30.86 -19.17
N ASP A 370 26.34 -30.77 -20.44
CA ASP A 370 26.35 -31.88 -21.41
C ASP A 370 27.58 -31.71 -22.30
#